data_AF-A0A7V2XA42-F1
#
_entry.id   AF-A0A7V2XA42-F1
#
_cell.length_a   1.000
_cell.length_b   1.000
_cell.length_c   1.000
_cell.angle_alpha   90.00
_cell.angle_beta   90.00
_cell.angle_gamma   90.00
#
_symmetry.space_group_name_H-M   'P 1'
#
loop_
_entity.id
_entity.type
_entity.pdbx_description
1 polymer ?
#
loop_
_entity_poly.entity_id
_entity_poly.type
_entity_poly.pdbx_seq_one_letter_code
_entity_poly.pdbx_strand_id
1 'polypeptide(L)'
;MLWNRKSEKKGEKLEGPKEVPPPFQKYLVREKKLAPELAKLLRAVQRKRTSDGGRYDFRIFDEADAKARKMEVTDYASLDGCPDLILYEGWCDEGANQIMLEEKKKVNWDTQIFSQAEIQRQIEALREPGSRVFFYTNRGGKHGGPLGMGAVVVELNPGYPGRNEKKYNIFTADVIDMQPVDQGQKFFGSNNPKRIASWVKSLHDKRAFSS
;
A
#
# COMPACT_ATOMS: atom_id res chain seq x y z
N MET A 1 46.83 4.78 -32.41
CA MET A 1 45.60 3.99 -32.61
C MET A 1 45.03 3.63 -31.25
N LEU A 2 43.86 4.16 -30.88
CA LEU A 2 43.07 3.65 -29.76
C LEU A 2 41.61 4.01 -30.04
N TRP A 3 40.87 3.01 -30.53
CA TRP A 3 39.45 3.11 -30.83
C TRP A 3 38.66 3.19 -29.52
N ASN A 4 37.92 4.29 -29.37
CA ASN A 4 36.86 4.45 -28.40
C ASN A 4 35.56 3.93 -29.02
N ARG A 5 34.94 2.89 -28.46
CA ARG A 5 33.56 2.52 -28.81
C ARG A 5 32.82 2.08 -27.55
N LYS A 6 32.28 3.07 -26.82
CA LYS A 6 31.14 2.82 -25.92
C LYS A 6 29.92 2.60 -26.81
N SER A 7 29.45 1.36 -26.87
CA SER A 7 28.13 1.03 -27.40
C SER A 7 27.07 1.42 -26.36
N GLU A 8 26.61 2.67 -26.38
CA GLU A 8 25.33 3.02 -25.76
C GLU A 8 24.21 2.44 -26.63
N LYS A 9 23.69 1.27 -26.23
CA LYS A 9 22.35 0.88 -26.65
C LYS A 9 21.39 1.91 -26.03
N LYS A 10 20.87 2.83 -26.83
CA LYS A 10 19.67 3.62 -26.49
C LYS A 10 18.51 2.65 -26.33
N GLY A 11 18.33 2.10 -25.13
CA GLY A 11 17.09 1.45 -24.75
C GLY A 11 15.97 2.47 -24.81
N GLU A 12 14.82 2.09 -25.37
CA GLU A 12 13.62 2.92 -25.33
C GLU A 12 13.35 3.32 -23.87
N LYS A 13 13.28 4.62 -23.59
CA LYS A 13 12.99 5.13 -22.26
C LYS A 13 11.54 4.81 -21.95
N LEU A 14 11.32 3.75 -21.17
CA LEU A 14 9.99 3.37 -20.70
C LEU A 14 9.42 4.49 -19.83
N GLU A 15 8.10 4.68 -19.91
CA GLU A 15 7.43 5.72 -19.15
C GLU A 15 7.30 5.30 -17.69
N GLY A 16 7.59 6.23 -16.78
CA GLY A 16 7.41 6.01 -15.36
C GLY A 16 5.94 5.96 -14.93
N PRO A 17 5.67 5.69 -13.64
CA PRO A 17 4.33 5.54 -13.13
C PRO A 17 3.46 6.77 -13.39
N LYS A 18 2.27 6.54 -13.91
CA LYS A 18 1.24 7.56 -14.16
C LYS A 18 -0.06 7.18 -13.46
N GLU A 19 -1.01 8.10 -13.44
CA GLU A 19 -2.37 7.79 -13.05
C GLU A 19 -2.94 6.71 -13.99
N VAL A 20 -3.75 5.80 -13.43
CA VAL A 20 -4.46 4.78 -14.22
C VAL A 20 -5.37 5.50 -15.23
N PRO A 21 -5.33 5.18 -16.54
CA PRO A 21 -6.15 5.90 -17.51
C PRO A 21 -7.66 5.75 -17.24
N PRO A 22 -8.50 6.76 -17.59
CA PRO A 22 -9.92 6.77 -17.24
C PRO A 22 -10.73 5.52 -17.65
N PRO A 23 -10.51 4.90 -18.83
CA PRO A 23 -11.19 3.65 -19.18
C PRO A 23 -10.93 2.51 -18.18
N PHE A 24 -9.70 2.39 -17.70
CA PHE A 24 -9.32 1.37 -16.71
C PHE A 24 -9.90 1.68 -15.34
N GLN A 25 -9.91 2.95 -14.91
CA GLN A 25 -10.56 3.34 -13.66
C GLN A 25 -12.04 2.95 -13.68
N LYS A 26 -12.76 3.24 -14.77
CA LYS A 26 -14.16 2.86 -14.95
C LYS A 26 -14.35 1.35 -14.91
N TYR A 27 -13.46 0.59 -15.57
CA TYR A 27 -13.49 -0.87 -15.53
C TYR A 27 -13.27 -1.41 -14.11
N LEU A 28 -12.29 -0.90 -13.37
CA LEU A 28 -12.03 -1.27 -11.97
C LEU A 28 -13.24 -1.00 -11.07
N VAL A 29 -13.90 0.14 -11.24
CA VAL A 29 -15.09 0.49 -10.47
C VAL A 29 -16.28 -0.42 -10.81
N ARG A 30 -16.54 -0.64 -12.10
CA ARG A 30 -17.72 -1.37 -12.57
C ARG A 30 -17.58 -2.88 -12.38
N GLU A 31 -16.49 -3.45 -12.88
CA GLU A 31 -16.30 -4.90 -12.98
C GLU A 31 -15.61 -5.46 -11.73
N LYS A 32 -14.66 -4.71 -11.15
CA LYS A 32 -13.93 -5.12 -9.95
C LYS A 32 -14.51 -4.55 -8.65
N LYS A 33 -15.59 -3.76 -8.74
CA LYS A 33 -16.30 -3.14 -7.60
C LYS A 33 -15.37 -2.32 -6.68
N LEU A 34 -14.29 -1.79 -7.23
CA LEU A 34 -13.38 -0.93 -6.48
C LEU A 34 -14.06 0.43 -6.24
N ALA A 35 -13.89 1.01 -5.05
CA ALA A 35 -14.40 2.36 -4.81
C ALA A 35 -13.73 3.35 -5.80
N PRO A 36 -14.49 4.30 -6.39
CA PRO A 36 -13.95 5.26 -7.35
C PRO A 36 -12.74 6.03 -6.83
N GLU A 37 -12.76 6.40 -5.55
CA GLU A 37 -11.66 7.12 -4.92
C GLU A 37 -10.40 6.24 -4.78
N LEU A 38 -10.53 4.93 -4.56
CA LEU A 38 -9.38 4.03 -4.52
C LEU A 38 -8.79 3.81 -5.90
N ALA A 39 -9.61 3.74 -6.95
CA ALA A 39 -9.15 3.55 -8.32
C ALA A 39 -8.20 4.67 -8.78
N LYS A 40 -8.45 5.91 -8.34
CA LYS A 40 -7.60 7.08 -8.64
C LYS A 40 -6.27 7.10 -7.87
N LEU A 41 -6.17 6.37 -6.77
CA LEU A 41 -4.95 6.28 -5.97
C LEU A 41 -3.95 5.26 -6.52
N LEU A 42 -4.42 4.35 -7.39
CA LEU A 42 -3.56 3.38 -8.05
C LEU A 42 -2.69 4.05 -9.13
N ARG A 43 -1.53 3.45 -9.37
CA ARG A 43 -0.59 3.87 -10.40
C ARG A 43 -0.49 2.81 -11.49
N ALA A 44 -0.21 3.25 -12.71
CA ALA A 44 0.01 2.39 -13.86
C ALA A 44 1.38 2.68 -14.49
N VAL A 45 2.05 1.62 -14.92
CA VAL A 45 3.21 1.68 -15.84
C VAL A 45 2.83 0.98 -17.13
N GLN A 46 3.34 1.48 -18.25
CA GLN A 46 3.01 0.97 -19.57
C GLN A 46 4.24 0.80 -20.45
N ARG A 47 4.15 -0.14 -21.39
CA ARG A 47 5.13 -0.30 -22.48
C ARG A 47 4.41 -0.51 -23.80
N LYS A 48 4.94 0.08 -24.87
CA LYS A 48 4.45 -0.18 -26.22
C LYS A 48 4.91 -1.56 -26.66
N ARG A 49 4.07 -2.28 -27.41
CA ARG A 49 4.51 -3.48 -28.11
C ARG A 49 5.24 -3.04 -29.39
N THR A 50 6.47 -3.51 -29.56
CA THR A 50 7.41 -3.06 -30.61
C THR A 50 6.96 -3.26 -32.05
N SER A 51 5.81 -3.91 -32.30
CA SER A 51 5.37 -4.29 -33.65
C SER A 51 4.04 -3.69 -34.14
N ASP A 52 3.16 -3.14 -33.29
CA ASP A 52 1.78 -2.85 -33.71
C ASP A 52 1.26 -1.46 -33.30
N GLY A 53 0.58 -0.79 -34.26
CA GLY A 53 -0.01 0.54 -34.14
C GLY A 53 -1.09 0.65 -33.07
N GLY A 54 -0.70 1.17 -31.90
CA GLY A 54 -1.63 1.51 -30.82
C GLY A 54 -1.84 0.43 -29.76
N ARG A 55 -0.99 -0.62 -29.74
CA ARG A 55 -1.02 -1.65 -28.69
C ARG A 55 0.00 -1.41 -27.58
N TYR A 56 -0.45 -1.47 -26.33
CA TYR A 56 0.44 -1.35 -25.17
C TYR A 56 0.05 -2.34 -24.06
N ASP A 57 1.06 -2.81 -23.35
CA ASP A 57 0.89 -3.53 -22.09
C ASP A 57 0.88 -2.54 -20.94
N PHE A 58 0.14 -2.85 -19.88
CA PHE A 58 0.14 -2.05 -18.67
C PHE A 58 0.07 -2.92 -17.42
N ARG A 59 0.59 -2.39 -16.31
CA ARG A 59 0.52 -2.98 -14.97
C ARG A 59 0.07 -1.93 -13.98
N ILE A 60 -0.87 -2.30 -13.12
CA ILE A 60 -1.45 -1.44 -12.09
C ILE A 60 -0.98 -1.91 -10.72
N PHE A 61 -0.53 -0.98 -9.89
CA PHE A 61 -0.03 -1.25 -8.54
C PHE A 61 -0.46 -0.15 -7.56
N ASP A 62 -0.30 -0.43 -6.26
CA ASP A 62 -0.45 0.57 -5.20
C ASP A 62 0.93 1.12 -4.82
N GLU A 63 1.12 2.43 -5.00
CA GLU A 63 2.36 3.12 -4.67
C GLU A 63 2.69 3.02 -3.17
N ALA A 64 1.68 2.95 -2.30
CA ALA A 64 1.89 2.76 -0.87
C ALA A 64 2.46 1.37 -0.54
N ASP A 65 1.99 0.31 -1.21
CA ASP A 65 2.52 -1.05 -1.04
C ASP A 65 3.96 -1.13 -1.60
N ALA A 66 4.24 -0.49 -2.73
CA ALA A 66 5.60 -0.39 -3.28
C ALA A 66 6.57 0.29 -2.29
N LYS A 67 6.15 1.42 -1.68
CA LYS A 67 6.92 2.11 -0.64
C LYS A 67 7.14 1.23 0.60
N ALA A 68 6.11 0.50 1.06
CA ALA A 68 6.24 -0.43 2.18
C ALA A 68 7.27 -1.53 1.90
N ARG A 69 7.32 -2.02 0.66
CA ARG A 69 8.32 -3.00 0.19
C ARG A 69 9.69 -2.40 -0.13
N LYS A 70 9.88 -1.09 0.05
CA LYS A 70 11.11 -0.35 -0.32
C LYS A 70 11.47 -0.52 -1.79
N MET A 71 10.45 -0.66 -2.63
CA MET A 71 10.58 -0.83 -4.08
C MET A 71 10.25 0.48 -4.78
N GLU A 72 11.21 0.98 -5.56
CA GLU A 72 10.98 2.08 -6.48
C GLU A 72 10.51 1.53 -7.83
N VAL A 73 9.28 1.87 -8.23
CA VAL A 73 8.76 1.50 -9.55
C VAL A 73 9.09 2.63 -10.51
N THR A 74 10.09 2.43 -11.38
CA THR A 74 10.51 3.45 -12.34
C THR A 74 9.92 3.26 -13.72
N ASP A 75 9.56 2.02 -14.07
CA ASP A 75 8.98 1.66 -15.36
C ASP A 75 8.25 0.30 -15.30
N TYR A 76 7.79 -0.17 -16.46
CA TYR A 76 7.10 -1.45 -16.60
C TYR A 76 7.93 -2.65 -16.13
N ALA A 77 9.24 -2.66 -16.43
CA ALA A 77 10.13 -3.77 -16.11
C ALA A 77 10.56 -3.77 -14.62
N SER A 78 10.47 -2.63 -13.92
CA SER A 78 10.71 -2.58 -12.46
C SER A 78 9.83 -3.58 -11.69
N LEU A 79 8.65 -3.91 -12.20
CA LEU A 79 7.72 -4.85 -11.58
C LEU A 79 8.06 -6.32 -11.86
N ASP A 80 8.96 -6.64 -12.80
CA ASP A 80 9.39 -8.02 -13.08
C ASP A 80 10.11 -8.64 -11.88
N GLY A 81 10.83 -7.82 -11.10
CA GLY A 81 11.49 -8.25 -9.87
C GLY A 81 10.57 -8.38 -8.65
N CYS A 82 9.32 -7.88 -8.75
CA CYS A 82 8.35 -7.87 -7.66
C CYS A 82 6.91 -8.06 -8.20
N PRO A 83 6.58 -9.25 -8.76
CA PRO A 83 5.26 -9.51 -9.33
C PRO A 83 4.13 -9.37 -8.30
N ASP A 84 4.42 -9.55 -7.01
CA ASP A 84 3.45 -9.41 -5.92
C ASP A 84 2.93 -7.97 -5.70
N LEU A 85 3.58 -6.97 -6.33
CA LEU A 85 3.08 -5.59 -6.36
C LEU A 85 2.03 -5.37 -7.44
N ILE A 86 1.95 -6.26 -8.42
CA ILE A 86 1.01 -6.15 -9.54
C ILE A 86 -0.38 -6.53 -9.03
N LEU A 87 -1.27 -5.55 -8.95
CA LEU A 87 -2.68 -5.76 -8.62
C LEU A 87 -3.43 -6.25 -9.86
N TYR A 88 -3.17 -5.59 -10.98
CA TYR A 88 -3.75 -5.92 -12.27
C TYR A 88 -2.72 -5.80 -13.39
N GLU A 89 -2.86 -6.64 -14.40
CA GLU A 89 -2.03 -6.63 -15.59
C GLU A 89 -2.90 -6.80 -16.82
N GLY A 90 -2.49 -6.21 -17.94
CA GLY A 90 -3.26 -6.36 -19.17
C GLY A 90 -2.64 -5.69 -20.37
N TRP A 91 -3.45 -5.60 -21.42
CA TRP A 91 -3.09 -4.90 -22.65
C TRP A 91 -4.30 -4.12 -23.21
N CYS A 92 -3.98 -3.10 -23.99
CA CYS A 92 -4.91 -2.27 -24.71
C CYS A 92 -4.59 -2.31 -26.20
N ASP A 93 -5.62 -2.29 -27.03
CA ASP A 93 -5.55 -2.02 -28.46
C ASP A 93 -6.42 -0.80 -28.76
N GLU A 94 -5.80 0.35 -28.96
CA GLU A 94 -6.50 1.60 -29.25
C GLU A 94 -7.23 1.56 -30.59
N GLY A 95 -6.67 0.85 -31.58
CA GLY A 95 -7.28 0.72 -32.91
C GLY A 95 -8.56 -0.12 -32.89
N ALA A 96 -8.59 -1.16 -32.05
CA ALA A 96 -9.76 -2.02 -31.85
C ALA A 96 -10.69 -1.57 -30.72
N ASN A 97 -10.32 -0.53 -29.96
CA ASN A 97 -10.96 -0.12 -28.71
C ASN A 97 -11.18 -1.31 -27.75
N GLN A 98 -10.17 -2.17 -27.65
CA GLN A 98 -10.23 -3.40 -26.85
C GLN A 98 -9.31 -3.29 -25.64
N ILE A 99 -9.85 -3.66 -24.48
CA ILE A 99 -9.14 -3.69 -23.22
C ILE A 99 -9.25 -5.09 -22.61
N MET A 100 -8.11 -5.66 -22.23
CA MET A 100 -8.05 -6.87 -21.40
C MET A 100 -7.36 -6.52 -20.09
N LEU A 101 -8.00 -6.89 -18.97
CA LEU A 101 -7.46 -6.69 -17.62
C LEU A 101 -7.60 -7.98 -16.80
N GLU A 102 -6.48 -8.49 -16.34
CA GLU A 102 -6.40 -9.63 -15.44
C GLU A 102 -6.09 -9.15 -14.01
N GLU A 103 -6.75 -9.74 -13.02
CA GLU A 103 -6.47 -9.49 -11.60
C GLU A 103 -5.40 -10.47 -11.14
N LYS A 104 -4.23 -9.94 -10.78
CA LYS A 104 -3.08 -10.72 -10.31
C LYS A 104 -3.09 -10.88 -8.80
N LYS A 105 -3.54 -9.84 -8.08
CA LYS A 105 -3.62 -9.83 -6.63
C LYS A 105 -4.90 -9.17 -6.15
N LYS A 106 -5.67 -9.94 -5.39
CA LYS A 106 -6.87 -9.44 -4.72
C LYS A 106 -6.50 -8.76 -3.41
N VAL A 107 -6.80 -7.48 -3.29
CA VAL A 107 -6.63 -6.73 -2.04
C VAL A 107 -8.00 -6.48 -1.42
N ASN A 108 -8.12 -6.74 -0.12
CA ASN A 108 -9.34 -6.40 0.61
C ASN A 108 -9.31 -4.92 0.99
N TRP A 109 -9.92 -4.11 0.14
CA TRP A 109 -10.07 -2.68 0.36
C TRP A 109 -11.19 -2.31 1.33
N ASP A 110 -12.08 -3.25 1.66
CA ASP A 110 -13.20 -3.04 2.59
C ASP A 110 -12.72 -3.25 4.04
N THR A 111 -11.84 -2.36 4.45
CA THR A 111 -11.32 -2.35 5.82
C THR A 111 -12.34 -1.73 6.76
N GLN A 112 -12.73 -2.49 7.78
CA GLN A 112 -13.57 -1.99 8.86
C GLN A 112 -12.93 -0.77 9.52
N ILE A 113 -13.68 0.33 9.59
CA ILE A 113 -13.30 1.52 10.35
C ILE A 113 -13.91 1.43 11.74
N PHE A 114 -13.08 1.19 12.75
CA PHE A 114 -13.50 1.08 14.14
C PHE A 114 -13.77 2.45 14.77
N SER A 115 -14.78 2.50 15.63
CA SER A 115 -15.00 3.60 16.56
C SER A 115 -13.93 3.64 17.66
N GLN A 116 -13.79 4.79 18.33
CA GLN A 116 -12.87 4.91 19.46
C GLN A 116 -13.16 3.87 20.56
N ALA A 117 -14.44 3.60 20.85
CA ALA A 117 -14.84 2.64 21.88
C ALA A 117 -14.44 1.21 21.52
N GLU A 118 -14.56 0.82 20.25
CA GLU A 118 -14.16 -0.50 19.78
C GLU A 118 -12.65 -0.67 19.81
N ILE A 119 -11.89 0.35 19.39
CA ILE A 119 -10.43 0.36 19.49
C ILE A 119 -10.00 0.21 20.95
N GLN A 120 -10.61 0.98 21.86
CA GLN A 120 -10.32 0.90 23.29
C GLN A 120 -10.58 -0.52 23.82
N ARG A 121 -11.74 -1.11 23.47
CA ARG A 121 -12.10 -2.47 23.89
C ARG A 121 -11.10 -3.51 23.40
N GLN A 122 -10.62 -3.39 22.16
CA GLN A 122 -9.60 -4.31 21.62
C GLN A 122 -8.26 -4.18 22.35
N ILE A 123 -7.83 -2.95 22.68
CA ILE A 123 -6.60 -2.71 23.45
C ILE A 123 -6.73 -3.30 24.86
N GLU A 124 -7.87 -3.10 25.52
CA GLU A 124 -8.14 -3.62 26.86
C GLU A 124 -8.31 -5.15 26.91
N ALA A 125 -8.63 -5.77 25.77
CA ALA A 125 -8.74 -7.22 25.64
C ALA A 125 -7.37 -7.92 25.62
N LEU A 126 -6.25 -7.20 25.46
CA LEU A 126 -4.92 -7.78 25.54
C LEU A 126 -4.65 -8.32 26.97
N ARG A 127 -4.31 -9.60 27.08
CA ARG A 127 -4.09 -10.29 28.37
C ARG A 127 -2.65 -10.75 28.57
N GLU A 128 -2.02 -11.23 27.52
CA GLU A 128 -0.71 -11.87 27.61
C GLU A 128 0.41 -10.84 27.37
N PRO A 129 1.44 -10.79 28.23
CA PRO A 129 2.64 -9.99 27.99
C PRO A 129 3.19 -10.21 26.56
N GLY A 130 3.34 -9.13 25.79
CA GLY A 130 3.78 -9.19 24.39
C GLY A 130 2.66 -9.43 23.37
N SER A 131 1.41 -9.65 23.80
CA SER A 131 0.27 -9.71 22.88
C SER A 131 0.01 -8.37 22.20
N ARG A 132 -0.50 -8.42 20.97
CA ARG A 132 -0.61 -7.26 20.08
C ARG A 132 -1.98 -7.17 19.44
N VAL A 133 -2.38 -5.95 19.15
CA VAL A 133 -3.46 -5.62 18.21
C VAL A 133 -2.97 -4.52 17.27
N PHE A 134 -3.47 -4.47 16.04
CA PHE A 134 -3.11 -3.39 15.12
C PHE A 134 -4.33 -2.82 14.39
N PHE A 135 -4.16 -1.58 13.92
CA PHE A 135 -5.18 -0.82 13.22
C PHE A 135 -4.55 -0.13 12.03
N TYR A 136 -5.10 -0.32 10.83
CA TYR A 136 -4.62 0.37 9.64
C TYR A 136 -4.77 1.88 9.77
N THR A 137 -3.92 2.64 9.09
CA THR A 137 -3.95 4.10 9.14
C THR A 137 -3.94 4.74 7.77
N ASN A 138 -4.61 5.89 7.64
CA ASN A 138 -4.64 6.69 6.42
C ASN A 138 -3.70 7.90 6.44
N ARG A 139 -3.05 8.16 7.58
CA ARG A 139 -2.06 9.22 7.77
C ARG A 139 -1.04 8.80 8.81
N GLY A 140 0.19 9.30 8.67
CA GLY A 140 1.33 8.92 9.49
C GLY A 140 2.58 8.71 8.65
N GLY A 141 3.64 8.19 9.26
CA GLY A 141 4.95 8.01 8.62
C GLY A 141 5.21 6.63 8.01
N LYS A 142 4.23 5.73 8.03
CA LYS A 142 4.36 4.37 7.51
C LYS A 142 3.51 4.17 6.28
N HIS A 143 3.79 3.12 5.52
CA HIS A 143 3.23 2.90 4.18
C HIS A 143 2.58 1.53 4.04
N GLY A 144 1.78 1.40 2.99
CA GLY A 144 1.12 0.16 2.61
C GLY A 144 -0.19 -0.05 3.34
N GLY A 145 -0.70 -1.27 3.23
CA GLY A 145 -2.00 -1.66 3.74
C GLY A 145 -3.19 -0.99 3.04
N PRO A 146 -4.41 -1.38 3.41
CA PRO A 146 -5.63 -1.00 2.70
C PRO A 146 -5.98 0.49 2.87
N LEU A 147 -5.49 1.14 3.94
CA LEU A 147 -5.67 2.58 4.17
C LEU A 147 -4.49 3.42 3.68
N GLY A 148 -3.44 2.79 3.13
CA GLY A 148 -2.33 3.43 2.43
C GLY A 148 -1.18 3.95 3.31
N MET A 149 -1.35 4.05 4.63
CA MET A 149 -0.30 4.57 5.52
C MET A 149 0.09 3.59 6.64
N GLY A 150 0.11 2.30 6.33
CA GLY A 150 0.57 1.26 7.25
C GLY A 150 -0.44 0.97 8.37
N ALA A 151 0.09 0.70 9.56
CA ALA A 151 -0.71 0.43 10.75
C ALA A 151 -0.08 1.00 12.03
N VAL A 152 -0.94 1.24 13.02
CA VAL A 152 -0.53 1.34 14.42
C VAL A 152 -0.61 -0.04 15.06
N VAL A 153 0.46 -0.44 15.74
CA VAL A 153 0.50 -1.66 16.56
C VAL A 153 0.50 -1.25 18.03
N VAL A 154 -0.42 -1.80 18.80
CA VAL A 154 -0.48 -1.65 20.27
C VAL A 154 -0.10 -2.98 20.89
N GLU A 155 0.94 -2.98 21.71
CA GLU A 155 1.45 -4.15 22.41
C GLU A 155 1.26 -4.00 23.91
N LEU A 156 0.82 -5.06 24.58
CA LEU A 156 0.87 -5.15 26.03
C LEU A 156 2.33 -5.33 26.46
N ASN A 157 2.92 -4.31 27.10
CA ASN A 157 4.34 -4.26 27.40
C ASN A 157 4.76 -5.46 28.27
N PRO A 158 5.68 -6.32 27.78
CA PRO A 158 6.16 -7.47 28.56
C PRO A 158 6.82 -7.10 29.88
N GLY A 159 7.40 -5.89 29.96
CA GLY A 159 8.07 -5.39 31.15
C GLY A 159 7.12 -4.78 32.20
N TYR A 160 5.81 -4.68 31.95
CA TYR A 160 4.86 -4.12 32.92
C TYR A 160 4.41 -5.16 33.96
N PRO A 161 4.29 -4.84 35.27
CA PRO A 161 4.43 -3.51 35.90
C PRO A 161 5.84 -3.23 36.48
N GLY A 162 6.87 -3.21 35.63
CA GLY A 162 8.23 -2.80 35.98
C GLY A 162 8.36 -1.31 36.31
N ARG A 163 9.46 -0.94 36.97
CA ARG A 163 9.73 0.44 37.40
C ARG A 163 9.82 1.36 36.18
N ASN A 164 8.95 2.38 36.12
CA ASN A 164 8.83 3.35 35.02
C ASN A 164 8.30 2.78 33.68
N GLU A 165 7.91 1.50 33.63
CA GLU A 165 7.35 0.91 32.42
C GLU A 165 5.89 1.31 32.22
N LYS A 166 5.53 1.60 30.96
CA LYS A 166 4.13 1.86 30.59
C LYS A 166 3.46 0.55 30.21
N LYS A 167 2.16 0.43 30.52
CA LYS A 167 1.38 -0.78 30.26
C LYS A 167 1.34 -1.14 28.77
N TYR A 168 1.21 -0.16 27.89
CA TYR A 168 1.16 -0.39 26.45
C TYR A 168 2.33 0.30 25.75
N ASN A 169 2.93 -0.40 24.79
CA ASN A 169 3.84 0.15 23.79
C ASN A 169 3.07 0.39 22.49
N ILE A 170 3.27 1.54 21.86
CA ILE A 170 2.61 1.92 20.62
C ILE A 170 3.68 2.08 19.55
N PHE A 171 3.50 1.41 18.43
CA PHE A 171 4.39 1.43 17.28
C PHE A 171 3.63 1.85 16.02
N THR A 172 4.36 2.38 15.05
CA THR A 172 3.89 2.51 13.67
C THR A 172 4.66 1.53 12.80
N ALA A 173 3.97 0.74 11.98
CA ALA A 173 4.56 -0.27 11.11
C ALA A 173 4.09 -0.09 9.66
N ASP A 174 4.98 -0.41 8.72
CA ASP A 174 4.59 -0.61 7.33
C ASP A 174 3.69 -1.85 7.24
N VAL A 175 2.81 -1.91 6.24
CA VAL A 175 1.91 -3.05 6.07
C VAL A 175 2.13 -3.65 4.68
N ILE A 176 2.46 -4.93 4.67
CA ILE A 176 2.61 -5.74 3.46
C ILE A 176 1.65 -6.92 3.60
N ASP A 177 0.88 -7.19 2.55
CA ASP A 177 -0.06 -8.34 2.50
C ASP A 177 -1.01 -8.40 3.71
N MET A 178 -1.54 -7.23 4.10
CA MET A 178 -2.48 -7.07 5.21
C MET A 178 -1.88 -7.39 6.58
N GLN A 179 -0.55 -7.42 6.71
CA GLN A 179 0.14 -7.63 7.97
C GLN A 179 1.15 -6.52 8.24
N PRO A 180 1.22 -5.98 9.47
CA PRO A 180 2.33 -5.15 9.89
C PRO A 180 3.64 -5.90 9.72
N VAL A 181 4.64 -5.27 9.10
CA VAL A 181 5.98 -5.83 8.98
C VAL A 181 6.91 -5.27 10.04
N ASP A 182 7.82 -6.12 10.51
CA ASP A 182 8.73 -5.86 11.62
C ASP A 182 7.99 -5.48 12.93
N GLN A 183 8.73 -5.04 13.95
CA GLN A 183 8.12 -4.50 15.17
C GLN A 183 7.55 -3.07 14.98
N GLY A 184 7.83 -2.45 13.83
CA GLY A 184 7.57 -1.04 13.61
C GLY A 184 8.51 -0.12 14.40
N GLN A 185 8.30 1.18 14.25
CA GLN A 185 8.99 2.21 15.02
C GLN A 185 8.19 2.54 16.27
N LYS A 186 8.82 2.40 17.45
CA LYS A 186 8.17 2.80 18.71
C LYS A 186 7.88 4.29 18.67
N PHE A 187 6.62 4.64 18.89
CA PHE A 187 6.15 6.03 18.85
C PHE A 187 6.01 6.59 20.28
N PHE A 188 5.27 5.90 21.16
CA PHE A 188 5.21 6.23 22.60
C PHE A 188 4.75 5.04 23.45
N GLY A 189 4.74 5.21 24.77
CA GLY A 189 4.09 4.28 25.71
C GLY A 189 3.02 4.98 26.55
N SER A 190 1.98 4.26 26.96
CA SER A 190 0.89 4.81 27.77
C SER A 190 0.24 3.78 28.68
N ASN A 191 -0.26 4.23 29.83
CA ASN A 191 -1.10 3.42 30.73
C ASN A 191 -2.59 3.61 30.46
N ASN A 192 -2.95 4.59 29.63
CA ASN A 192 -4.32 5.03 29.41
C ASN A 192 -4.83 4.52 28.05
N PRO A 193 -5.63 3.44 28.00
CA PRO A 193 -6.14 2.87 26.75
C PRO A 193 -7.08 3.83 26.02
N LYS A 194 -7.87 4.65 26.74
CA LYS A 194 -8.75 5.67 26.13
C LYS A 194 -7.96 6.72 25.34
N ARG A 195 -6.82 7.17 25.87
CA ARG A 195 -5.91 8.10 25.17
C ARG A 195 -5.32 7.46 23.91
N ILE A 196 -4.89 6.19 24.01
CA ILE A 196 -4.35 5.46 22.85
C ILE A 196 -5.46 5.34 21.79
N ALA A 197 -6.65 4.90 22.17
CA ALA A 197 -7.77 4.71 21.26
C ALA A 197 -8.20 6.00 20.55
N SER A 198 -8.23 7.13 21.27
CA SER A 198 -8.52 8.43 20.67
C SER A 198 -7.49 8.82 19.60
N TRP A 199 -6.20 8.62 19.90
CA TRP A 199 -5.13 8.88 18.95
C TRP A 199 -5.21 7.95 17.73
N VAL A 200 -5.38 6.64 17.94
CA VAL A 200 -5.56 5.65 16.86
C VAL A 200 -6.76 6.00 16.00
N LYS A 201 -7.92 6.32 16.60
CA LYS A 201 -9.13 6.68 15.84
C LYS A 201 -8.91 7.89 14.94
N SER A 202 -8.07 8.83 15.36
CA SER A 202 -7.73 9.98 14.55
C SER A 202 -6.95 9.58 13.28
N LEU A 203 -6.19 8.48 13.29
CA LEU A 203 -5.44 7.99 12.14
C LEU A 203 -6.19 6.89 11.36
N HIS A 204 -7.17 6.26 11.98
CA HIS A 204 -7.94 5.14 11.45
C HIS A 204 -9.24 5.63 10.81
N ASP A 205 -9.13 6.01 9.53
CA ASP A 205 -10.23 6.50 8.71
C ASP A 205 -10.03 6.05 7.26
N LYS A 206 -11.04 6.24 6.41
CA LYS A 206 -10.96 5.87 5.00
C LYS A 206 -9.75 6.52 4.33
N ARG A 207 -9.14 5.77 3.41
CA ARG A 207 -8.03 6.27 2.60
C ARG A 207 -8.48 7.53 1.87
N ALA A 208 -7.73 8.62 2.05
CA ALA A 208 -7.99 9.90 1.42
C ALA A 208 -6.88 10.21 0.41
N PHE A 209 -7.19 11.07 -0.56
CA PHE A 209 -6.17 11.69 -1.40
C PHE A 209 -5.30 12.58 -0.53
N SER A 210 -3.98 12.44 -0.64
CA SER A 210 -3.11 13.56 -0.32
C SER A 210 -3.38 14.63 -1.37
N SER A 211 -4.18 15.63 -1.01
CA SER A 211 -4.29 16.89 -1.75
C SER A 211 -2.95 17.61 -1.79
#